data_AF-A0A2S1XEQ0-F1
#
_entry.id   AF-A0A2S1XEQ0-F1
#
_cell.length_a   1.000
_cell.length_b   1.000
_cell.length_c   1.000
_cell.angle_alpha   90.00
_cell.angle_beta   90.00
_cell.angle_gamma   90.00
#
_symmetry.space_group_name_H-M   'P 1'
#
loop_
_entity.id
_entity.type
_entity.pdbx_description
1 polymer ?
#
loop_
_entity_poly.entity_id
_entity_poly.type
_entity_poly.pdbx_seq_one_letter_code
_entity_poly.pdbx_strand_id
1 'polypeptide(L)'
;MKAEFLADAACPSCGKAGFVSRVSRPETVSIRDLDMNVYRTFRVCANCHAEFENSNDEDWKLDAYAAYREIKGMVTPNAIRDWRKEYDLTQPEVSRLLGWGEATLGRYENGALQSDAHNKALARLMEVDGLAQALEANPGAISDAKKAFILDKLSVPLTIQRARQMLMTVASSPRPSALNGCRLFSVEKTAGLVSFIADAGEFKTKLNKLMFYTDFLSFFKHGRSITGLRYARIPYGPVPDKYGTIFSSLAEMGVLIIEPWEAGECSGEIVRSSRVAGLSILSEEERQVATLVRDYFSGWTSTKIKDFSHKEKAWIEVPTGSPISYDYAAHLQIRGLVPRASYREHSEFC
;
A
#
# COMPACT_ATOMS: atom_id res chain seq x y z
N MET A 1 -44.13 2.88 11.93
CA MET A 1 -43.67 4.26 11.68
C MET A 1 -44.28 5.16 12.74
N LYS A 2 -43.47 5.82 13.58
CA LYS A 2 -43.98 6.84 14.51
C LYS A 2 -44.02 8.16 13.75
N ALA A 3 -45.22 8.69 13.52
CA ALA A 3 -45.38 10.05 13.02
C ALA A 3 -45.03 11.02 14.16
N GLU A 4 -44.04 11.87 13.95
CA GLU A 4 -43.67 12.92 14.91
C GLU A 4 -44.51 14.17 14.60
N PHE A 5 -45.31 14.64 15.54
CA PHE A 5 -46.17 15.80 15.34
C PHE A 5 -45.41 17.10 15.54
N LEU A 6 -45.55 18.04 14.60
CA LEU A 6 -44.87 19.34 14.61
C LEU A 6 -45.90 20.44 14.93
N ALA A 7 -46.03 20.77 16.21
CA ALA A 7 -47.04 21.72 16.72
C ALA A 7 -46.93 23.12 16.09
N ASP A 8 -45.71 23.60 15.84
CA ASP A 8 -45.47 24.96 15.33
C ASP A 8 -45.36 25.04 13.80
N ALA A 9 -45.50 23.92 13.09
CA ALA A 9 -45.33 23.89 11.64
C ALA A 9 -46.63 24.26 10.90
N ALA A 10 -46.55 25.28 10.05
CA ALA A 10 -47.62 25.66 9.13
C ALA A 10 -47.55 24.84 7.82
N CYS A 11 -48.71 24.38 7.34
CA CYS A 11 -48.80 23.74 6.05
C CYS A 11 -48.71 24.79 4.91
N PRO A 12 -47.78 24.66 3.95
CA PRO A 12 -47.65 25.62 2.85
C PRO A 12 -48.86 25.61 1.89
N SER A 13 -49.62 24.51 1.84
CA SER A 13 -50.78 24.38 0.94
C SER A 13 -52.07 24.97 1.51
N CYS A 14 -52.31 24.88 2.82
CA CYS A 14 -53.56 25.34 3.45
C CYS A 14 -53.38 26.42 4.52
N GLY A 15 -52.15 26.78 4.88
CA GLY A 15 -51.82 27.84 5.84
C GLY A 15 -52.07 27.50 7.30
N LYS A 16 -52.73 26.38 7.63
CA LYS A 16 -53.01 26.00 9.02
C LYS A 16 -51.77 25.45 9.72
N ALA A 17 -51.51 25.93 10.94
CA ALA A 17 -50.48 25.43 11.84
C ALA A 17 -51.02 24.33 12.77
N GLY A 18 -50.13 23.51 13.32
CA GLY A 18 -50.49 22.46 14.28
C GLY A 18 -51.25 21.29 13.67
N PHE A 19 -51.04 20.99 12.39
CA PHE A 19 -51.61 19.80 11.72
C PHE A 19 -50.56 19.02 10.93
N VAL A 20 -49.27 19.29 11.12
CA VAL A 20 -48.19 18.71 10.30
C VAL A 20 -47.47 17.63 11.10
N SER A 21 -47.27 16.47 10.48
CA SER A 21 -46.46 15.39 11.05
C SER A 21 -45.31 14.98 10.13
N ARG A 22 -44.18 14.60 10.69
CA ARG A 22 -43.02 14.08 9.96
C ARG A 22 -43.11 12.56 9.81
N VAL A 23 -42.86 12.06 8.60
CA VAL A 23 -42.86 10.64 8.24
C VAL A 23 -41.61 10.34 7.40
N SER A 24 -40.82 9.35 7.80
CA SER A 24 -39.68 8.87 7.03
C SER A 24 -39.96 7.50 6.43
N ARG A 25 -39.75 7.35 5.12
CA ARG A 25 -39.96 6.08 4.39
C ARG A 25 -38.79 5.78 3.45
N PRO A 26 -38.48 4.50 3.19
CA PRO A 26 -37.48 4.15 2.19
C PRO A 26 -38.02 4.44 0.78
N GLU A 27 -37.20 5.06 -0.05
CA GLU A 27 -37.43 5.26 -1.48
C GLU A 27 -36.19 4.86 -2.28
N THR A 28 -36.39 4.30 -3.46
CA THR A 28 -35.31 4.06 -4.41
C THR A 28 -35.14 5.31 -5.27
N VAL A 29 -33.95 5.90 -5.21
CA VAL A 29 -33.58 7.10 -5.99
C VAL A 29 -32.43 6.76 -6.92
N SER A 30 -32.49 7.29 -8.14
CA SER A 30 -31.40 7.13 -9.10
C SER A 30 -30.40 8.27 -8.94
N ILE A 31 -29.16 7.92 -8.57
CA ILE A 31 -28.04 8.85 -8.46
C ILE A 31 -27.07 8.49 -9.57
N ARG A 32 -27.15 9.27 -10.66
CA ARG A 32 -26.38 9.05 -11.91
C ARG A 32 -26.63 7.66 -12.49
N ASP A 33 -25.69 6.74 -12.29
CA ASP A 33 -25.69 5.38 -12.83
C ASP A 33 -25.98 4.31 -11.77
N LEU A 34 -26.34 4.71 -10.55
CA LEU A 34 -26.68 3.80 -9.45
C LEU A 34 -28.06 4.10 -8.88
N ASP A 35 -28.86 3.06 -8.67
CA ASP A 35 -30.10 3.14 -7.91
C ASP A 35 -29.80 2.82 -6.44
N MET A 36 -30.25 3.70 -5.56
CA MET A 36 -29.92 3.66 -4.14
C MET A 36 -31.18 3.71 -3.29
N ASN A 37 -31.26 2.86 -2.27
CA ASN A 37 -32.33 2.92 -1.28
C ASN A 37 -31.97 3.94 -0.20
N VAL A 38 -32.75 5.00 -0.10
CA VAL A 38 -32.55 6.10 0.84
C VAL A 38 -33.79 6.29 1.70
N TYR A 39 -33.64 6.77 2.92
CA TYR A 39 -34.79 7.19 3.72
C TYR A 39 -35.07 8.66 3.44
N ARG A 40 -36.27 8.95 2.92
CA ARG A 40 -36.71 10.33 2.71
C ARG A 40 -37.71 10.72 3.77
N THR A 41 -37.53 11.93 4.27
CA THR A 41 -38.37 12.53 5.29
C THR A 41 -39.35 13.50 4.65
N PHE A 42 -40.64 13.23 4.83
CA PHE A 42 -41.72 14.06 4.34
C PHE A 42 -42.53 14.61 5.50
N ARG A 43 -43.16 15.77 5.28
CA ARG A 43 -44.17 16.34 6.17
C ARG A 43 -45.54 16.17 5.55
N VAL A 44 -46.49 15.63 6.33
CA VAL A 44 -47.86 15.37 5.91
C VAL A 44 -48.83 16.19 6.74
N CYS A 45 -49.75 16.92 6.10
CA CYS A 45 -50.77 17.71 6.77
C CYS A 45 -52.05 16.90 7.02
N ALA A 46 -52.50 16.78 8.26
CA ALA A 46 -53.75 16.10 8.61
C ALA A 46 -55.02 16.85 8.16
N ASN A 47 -54.94 18.17 7.92
CA ASN A 47 -56.09 18.98 7.51
C ASN A 47 -56.36 18.97 5.99
N CYS A 48 -55.33 18.94 5.15
CA CYS A 48 -55.48 19.00 3.69
C CYS A 48 -54.76 17.88 2.94
N HIS A 49 -54.11 16.96 3.65
CA HIS A 49 -53.39 15.80 3.11
C HIS A 49 -52.21 16.13 2.19
N ALA A 50 -51.76 17.39 2.14
CA ALA A 50 -50.56 17.76 1.41
C ALA A 50 -49.30 17.08 2.00
N GLU A 51 -48.49 16.50 1.13
CA GLU A 51 -47.16 15.95 1.41
C GLU A 51 -46.10 16.90 0.82
N PHE A 52 -45.11 17.29 1.61
CA PHE A 52 -44.05 18.21 1.18
C PHE A 52 -42.75 17.99 1.95
N GLU A 53 -41.63 18.37 1.34
CA GLU A 53 -40.31 18.39 1.98
C GLU A 53 -40.05 19.72 2.67
N ASN A 54 -39.17 19.70 3.68
CA ASN A 54 -38.73 20.91 4.36
C ASN A 54 -37.20 20.91 4.47
N SER A 55 -36.57 22.05 4.16
CA SER A 55 -35.11 22.18 4.20
C SER A 55 -34.49 22.04 5.60
N ASN A 56 -35.30 22.14 6.65
CA ASN A 56 -34.86 21.92 8.03
C ASN A 56 -34.94 20.45 8.46
N ASP A 57 -35.49 19.58 7.61
CA ASP A 57 -35.46 18.13 7.82
C ASP A 57 -34.14 17.55 7.28
N GLU A 58 -33.85 16.32 7.66
CA GLU A 58 -32.61 15.62 7.29
C GLU A 58 -32.50 15.47 5.75
N ASP A 59 -31.40 15.97 5.18
CA ASP A 59 -31.16 15.91 3.74
C ASP A 59 -30.65 14.51 3.36
N TRP A 60 -31.58 13.70 2.85
CA TRP A 60 -31.31 12.34 2.36
C TRP A 60 -30.16 12.28 1.35
N LYS A 61 -29.85 13.38 0.64
CA LYS A 61 -28.76 13.42 -0.35
C LYS A 61 -27.40 13.26 0.30
N LEU A 62 -27.22 13.67 1.56
CA LEU A 62 -25.94 13.56 2.25
C LEU A 62 -25.52 12.10 2.38
N ASP A 63 -26.39 11.26 2.93
CA ASP A 63 -26.14 9.82 3.10
C ASP A 63 -26.03 9.11 1.76
N ALA A 64 -26.93 9.46 0.82
CA ALA A 64 -26.93 8.86 -0.50
C ALA A 64 -25.64 9.16 -1.28
N TYR A 65 -25.15 10.40 -1.22
CA TYR A 65 -23.89 10.77 -1.86
C TYR A 65 -22.68 10.19 -1.12
N ALA A 66 -22.75 10.00 0.21
CA ALA A 66 -21.69 9.32 0.95
C ALA A 66 -21.57 7.85 0.50
N ALA A 67 -22.68 7.13 0.46
CA ALA A 67 -22.72 5.74 0.00
C ALA A 67 -22.33 5.61 -1.48
N TYR A 68 -22.75 6.55 -2.34
CA TYR A 68 -22.31 6.57 -3.74
C TYR A 68 -20.78 6.70 -3.85
N ARG A 69 -20.17 7.61 -3.06
CA ARG A 69 -18.70 7.79 -3.06
C ARG A 69 -17.98 6.55 -2.56
N GLU A 70 -18.51 5.86 -1.55
CA GLU A 70 -17.93 4.62 -1.04
C GLU A 70 -17.92 3.54 -2.12
N ILE A 71 -19.05 3.31 -2.80
CA ILE A 71 -19.16 2.33 -3.89
C ILE A 71 -18.20 2.67 -5.05
N LYS A 72 -18.06 3.95 -5.39
CA LYS A 72 -17.22 4.41 -6.50
C LYS A 72 -15.75 4.68 -6.12
N GLY A 73 -15.36 4.52 -4.85
CA GLY A 73 -14.01 4.85 -4.36
C GLY A 73 -13.63 6.33 -4.56
N MET A 74 -14.59 7.25 -4.40
CA MET A 74 -14.38 8.68 -4.61
C MET A 74 -13.87 9.38 -3.35
N VAL A 75 -13.13 10.47 -3.55
CA VAL A 75 -12.60 11.27 -2.44
C VAL A 75 -13.75 11.94 -1.67
N THR A 76 -13.75 11.76 -0.35
CA THR A 76 -14.78 12.31 0.52
C THR A 76 -14.52 13.79 0.83
N PRO A 77 -15.57 14.59 1.13
CA PRO A 77 -15.40 16.00 1.52
C PRO A 77 -14.46 16.21 2.71
N ASN A 78 -14.48 15.31 3.70
CA ASN A 78 -13.58 15.36 4.84
C ASN A 78 -12.14 15.06 4.45
N ALA A 79 -11.90 14.02 3.64
CA ALA A 79 -10.56 13.70 3.15
C ALA A 79 -9.91 14.89 2.40
N ILE A 80 -10.69 15.61 1.59
CA ILE A 80 -10.22 16.83 0.90
C ILE A 80 -9.83 17.90 1.91
N ARG A 81 -10.71 18.19 2.89
CA ARG A 81 -10.45 19.21 3.92
C ARG A 81 -9.23 18.89 4.77
N ASP A 82 -9.10 17.65 5.19
CA ASP A 82 -8.03 17.22 6.10
C ASP A 82 -6.68 17.23 5.38
N TRP A 83 -6.61 16.69 4.17
CA TRP A 83 -5.43 16.80 3.30
C TRP A 83 -5.06 18.26 3.05
N ARG A 84 -6.04 19.11 2.75
CA ARG A 84 -5.79 20.51 2.45
C ARG A 84 -5.23 21.25 3.68
N LYS A 85 -5.75 20.98 4.87
CA LYS A 85 -5.22 21.52 6.14
C LYS A 85 -3.81 21.02 6.44
N GLU A 86 -3.52 19.75 6.14
CA GLU A 86 -2.20 19.16 6.35
C GLU A 86 -1.10 19.96 5.63
N TYR A 87 -1.37 20.49 4.45
CA TYR A 87 -0.43 21.27 3.64
C TYR A 87 -0.65 22.78 3.68
N ASP A 88 -1.50 23.27 4.59
CA ASP A 88 -1.89 24.69 4.70
C ASP A 88 -2.37 25.29 3.36
N LEU A 89 -3.15 24.54 2.61
CA LEU A 89 -3.69 24.97 1.33
C LEU A 89 -5.09 25.61 1.51
N THR A 90 -5.42 26.60 0.71
CA THR A 90 -6.77 27.21 0.65
C THR A 90 -7.55 26.66 -0.54
N GLN A 91 -8.89 26.79 -0.51
CA GLN A 91 -9.72 26.31 -1.63
C GLN A 91 -9.36 26.98 -2.97
N PRO A 92 -9.06 28.30 -3.04
CA PRO A 92 -8.61 28.92 -4.28
C PRO A 92 -7.23 28.44 -4.74
N GLU A 93 -6.29 28.17 -3.82
CA GLU A 93 -4.96 27.63 -4.17
C GLU A 93 -5.07 26.24 -4.81
N VAL A 94 -5.84 25.33 -4.22
CA VAL A 94 -6.09 24.00 -4.81
C VAL A 94 -6.83 24.11 -6.15
N SER A 95 -7.81 25.01 -6.26
CA SER A 95 -8.51 25.24 -7.53
C SER A 95 -7.54 25.73 -8.61
N ARG A 96 -6.60 26.65 -8.28
CA ARG A 96 -5.54 27.09 -9.20
C ARG A 96 -4.58 25.97 -9.57
N LEU A 97 -4.16 25.12 -8.62
CA LEU A 97 -3.30 23.95 -8.90
C LEU A 97 -3.94 22.97 -9.88
N LEU A 98 -5.27 22.87 -9.89
CA LEU A 98 -6.03 21.99 -10.78
C LEU A 98 -6.55 22.68 -12.06
N GLY A 99 -6.39 24.00 -12.18
CA GLY A 99 -6.99 24.79 -13.25
C GLY A 99 -8.53 24.84 -13.19
N TRP A 100 -9.12 24.72 -12.00
CA TRP A 100 -10.56 24.79 -11.78
C TRP A 100 -11.01 26.21 -11.42
N GLY A 101 -12.30 26.51 -11.69
CA GLY A 101 -12.92 27.73 -11.18
C GLY A 101 -13.02 27.73 -9.65
N GLU A 102 -12.83 28.89 -9.02
CA GLU A 102 -12.61 29.05 -7.57
C GLU A 102 -13.69 28.40 -6.67
N ALA A 103 -14.96 28.45 -7.08
CA ALA A 103 -16.06 27.86 -6.32
C ALA A 103 -16.14 26.33 -6.41
N THR A 104 -15.36 25.69 -7.30
CA THR A 104 -15.49 24.27 -7.61
C THR A 104 -15.12 23.39 -6.43
N LEU A 105 -13.96 23.63 -5.81
CA LEU A 105 -13.54 22.84 -4.66
C LEU A 105 -14.49 23.03 -3.46
N GLY A 106 -14.93 24.27 -3.22
CA GLY A 106 -15.88 24.58 -2.15
C GLY A 106 -17.19 23.80 -2.26
N ARG A 107 -17.72 23.61 -3.48
CA ARG A 107 -18.90 22.75 -3.71
C ARG A 107 -18.65 21.30 -3.26
N TYR A 108 -17.47 20.76 -3.55
CA TYR A 108 -17.13 19.38 -3.21
C TYR A 108 -16.86 19.19 -1.72
N GLU A 109 -16.17 20.13 -1.08
CA GLU A 109 -16.03 20.13 0.38
C GLU A 109 -17.39 20.28 1.08
N ASN A 110 -18.36 20.97 0.46
CA ASN A 110 -19.73 21.09 0.99
C ASN A 110 -20.65 19.91 0.62
N GLY A 111 -20.11 18.82 0.06
CA GLY A 111 -20.85 17.57 -0.13
C GLY A 111 -21.41 17.33 -1.53
N ALA A 112 -21.26 18.26 -2.48
CA ALA A 112 -21.66 18.01 -3.86
C ALA A 112 -20.83 16.87 -4.50
N LEU A 113 -21.49 16.02 -5.30
CA LEU A 113 -20.80 14.94 -6.01
C LEU A 113 -19.86 15.48 -7.11
N GLN A 114 -18.60 15.06 -7.07
CA GLN A 114 -17.61 15.35 -8.10
C GLN A 114 -17.97 14.65 -9.42
N SER A 115 -17.57 15.18 -10.56
CA SER A 115 -17.53 14.38 -11.80
C SER A 115 -16.39 13.36 -11.72
N ASP A 116 -16.41 12.31 -12.53
CA ASP A 116 -15.32 11.32 -12.54
C ASP A 116 -13.97 11.94 -12.91
N ALA A 117 -13.98 12.87 -13.88
CA ALA A 117 -12.79 13.61 -14.27
C ALA A 117 -12.24 14.46 -13.12
N HIS A 118 -13.11 15.17 -12.40
CA HIS A 118 -12.69 15.98 -11.26
C HIS A 118 -12.22 15.10 -10.09
N ASN A 119 -12.88 13.98 -9.83
CA ASN A 119 -12.46 13.04 -8.80
C ASN A 119 -11.08 12.47 -9.09
N LYS A 120 -10.81 12.06 -10.34
CA LYS A 120 -9.49 11.56 -10.74
C LYS A 120 -8.40 12.62 -10.60
N ALA A 121 -8.65 13.84 -11.05
CA ALA A 121 -7.69 14.94 -10.94
C ALA A 121 -7.40 15.31 -9.47
N LEU A 122 -8.43 15.32 -8.62
CA LEU A 122 -8.28 15.59 -7.19
C LEU A 122 -7.54 14.46 -6.47
N ALA A 123 -7.92 13.20 -6.71
CA ALA A 123 -7.25 12.04 -6.16
C ALA A 123 -5.76 12.04 -6.54
N ARG A 124 -5.44 12.32 -7.81
CA ARG A 124 -4.07 12.44 -8.29
C ARG A 124 -3.32 13.58 -7.60
N LEU A 125 -3.92 14.76 -7.45
CA LEU A 125 -3.29 15.88 -6.73
C LEU A 125 -2.99 15.53 -5.26
N MET A 126 -3.86 14.74 -4.63
CA MET A 126 -3.69 14.33 -3.24
C MET A 126 -2.58 13.30 -3.02
N GLU A 127 -2.07 12.68 -4.09
CA GLU A 127 -0.86 11.84 -4.03
C GLU A 127 0.39 12.71 -3.82
N VAL A 128 1.38 12.15 -3.11
CA VAL A 128 2.63 12.83 -2.77
C VAL A 128 3.36 13.34 -4.03
N ASP A 129 3.52 12.50 -5.05
CA ASP A 129 4.11 12.88 -6.33
C ASP A 129 3.21 13.82 -7.14
N GLY A 130 1.90 13.64 -7.05
CA GLY A 130 0.93 14.50 -7.73
C GLY A 130 0.95 15.94 -7.22
N LEU A 131 1.01 16.14 -5.91
CA LEU A 131 1.14 17.48 -5.33
C LEU A 131 2.47 18.13 -5.72
N ALA A 132 3.58 17.40 -5.62
CA ALA A 132 4.89 17.90 -6.03
C ALA A 132 4.90 18.34 -7.50
N GLN A 133 4.37 17.50 -8.41
CA GLN A 133 4.25 17.82 -9.83
C GLN A 133 3.35 19.05 -10.08
N ALA A 134 2.20 19.15 -9.38
CA ALA A 134 1.29 20.27 -9.54
C ALA A 134 1.92 21.61 -9.10
N LEU A 135 2.73 21.60 -8.04
CA LEU A 135 3.48 22.75 -7.56
C LEU A 135 4.58 23.20 -8.52
N GLU A 136 5.21 22.25 -9.22
CA GLU A 136 6.19 22.53 -10.27
C GLU A 136 5.53 23.09 -11.53
N ALA A 137 4.42 22.48 -11.96
CA ALA A 137 3.70 22.87 -13.17
C ALA A 137 2.99 24.23 -13.04
N ASN A 138 2.63 24.65 -11.83
CA ASN A 138 1.87 25.88 -11.58
C ASN A 138 2.60 26.81 -10.58
N PRO A 139 3.72 27.43 -10.96
CA PRO A 139 4.56 28.22 -10.05
C PRO A 139 3.84 29.43 -9.42
N GLY A 140 2.78 29.95 -10.04
CA GLY A 140 1.96 31.05 -9.50
C GLY A 140 0.71 30.63 -8.71
N ALA A 141 0.49 29.33 -8.51
CA ALA A 141 -0.70 28.85 -7.80
C ALA A 141 -0.63 29.11 -6.29
N ILE A 142 0.57 29.20 -5.70
CA ILE A 142 0.80 29.53 -4.30
C ILE A 142 2.06 30.41 -4.17
N SER A 143 2.34 30.96 -2.99
CA SER A 143 3.57 31.72 -2.74
C SER A 143 4.81 30.81 -2.70
N ASP A 144 5.97 31.35 -3.07
CA ASP A 144 7.24 30.59 -3.06
C ASP A 144 7.59 30.05 -1.68
N ALA A 145 7.33 30.84 -0.62
CA ALA A 145 7.55 30.40 0.76
C ALA A 145 6.69 29.19 1.13
N LYS A 146 5.40 29.20 0.75
CA LYS A 146 4.49 28.07 1.00
C LYS A 146 4.88 26.86 0.15
N LYS A 147 5.28 27.06 -1.11
CA LYS A 147 5.80 25.99 -1.98
C LYS A 147 7.03 25.32 -1.38
N ALA A 148 8.01 26.09 -0.92
CA ALA A 148 9.20 25.54 -0.28
C ALA A 148 8.87 24.73 0.98
N PHE A 149 7.96 25.23 1.83
CA PHE A 149 7.47 24.52 3.01
C PHE A 149 6.80 23.17 2.66
N ILE A 150 5.92 23.16 1.65
CA ILE A 150 5.25 21.93 1.22
C ILE A 150 6.26 20.94 0.63
N LEU A 151 7.19 21.39 -0.23
CA LEU A 151 8.21 20.52 -0.82
C LEU A 151 9.14 19.90 0.23
N ASP A 152 9.52 20.66 1.26
CA ASP A 152 10.29 20.12 2.39
C ASP A 152 9.50 19.01 3.12
N LYS A 153 8.22 19.25 3.41
CA LYS A 153 7.33 18.24 4.02
C LYS A 153 7.15 17.00 3.14
N LEU A 154 7.16 17.15 1.82
CA LEU A 154 7.04 16.04 0.87
C LEU A 154 8.37 15.29 0.63
N SER A 155 9.51 15.84 1.04
CA SER A 155 10.84 15.31 0.70
C SER A 155 11.04 13.85 1.13
N VAL A 156 10.70 13.50 2.38
CA VAL A 156 10.82 12.14 2.92
C VAL A 156 9.79 11.20 2.27
N PRO A 157 8.48 11.50 2.23
CA PRO A 157 7.51 10.69 1.51
C PRO A 157 7.87 10.41 0.04
N LEU A 158 8.38 11.42 -0.69
CA LEU A 158 8.86 11.27 -2.07
C LEU A 158 10.05 10.32 -2.16
N THR A 159 10.98 10.41 -1.21
CA THR A 159 12.15 9.52 -1.15
C THR A 159 11.70 8.08 -0.96
N ILE A 160 10.79 7.83 0.00
CA ILE A 160 10.22 6.49 0.26
C ILE A 160 9.47 5.97 -0.98
N GLN A 161 8.66 6.80 -1.64
CA GLN A 161 7.91 6.44 -2.84
C GLN A 161 8.84 6.05 -4.00
N ARG A 162 9.88 6.86 -4.24
CA ARG A 162 10.90 6.60 -5.28
C ARG A 162 11.69 5.32 -4.98
N ALA A 163 12.10 5.11 -3.74
CA ALA A 163 12.78 3.90 -3.30
C ALA A 163 11.92 2.65 -3.53
N ARG A 164 10.63 2.71 -3.17
CA ARG A 164 9.66 1.64 -3.42
C ARG A 164 9.47 1.37 -4.91
N GLN A 165 9.36 2.41 -5.74
CA GLN A 165 9.25 2.26 -7.19
C GLN A 165 10.51 1.65 -7.80
N MET A 166 11.69 2.07 -7.35
CA MET A 166 12.97 1.50 -7.78
C MET A 166 13.05 0.01 -7.43
N LEU A 167 12.69 -0.35 -6.19
CA LEU A 167 12.63 -1.74 -5.74
C LEU A 167 11.69 -2.58 -6.62
N MET A 168 10.47 -2.08 -6.88
CA MET A 168 9.54 -2.74 -7.80
C MET A 168 10.13 -2.90 -9.20
N THR A 169 10.80 -1.88 -9.72
CA THR A 169 11.37 -1.90 -11.08
C THR A 169 12.46 -2.95 -11.23
N VAL A 170 13.34 -3.10 -10.23
CA VAL A 170 14.47 -4.03 -10.31
C VAL A 170 14.13 -5.47 -9.93
N ALA A 171 13.14 -5.67 -9.05
CA ALA A 171 12.83 -6.98 -8.49
C ALA A 171 11.59 -7.66 -9.13
N SER A 172 10.70 -6.90 -9.76
CA SER A 172 9.48 -7.46 -10.34
C SER A 172 9.76 -8.37 -11.54
N SER A 173 8.89 -9.36 -11.69
CA SER A 173 8.83 -10.24 -12.86
C SER A 173 7.41 -10.17 -13.43
N PRO A 174 7.23 -10.29 -14.76
CA PRO A 174 5.92 -10.12 -15.39
C PRO A 174 4.94 -11.25 -15.06
N ARG A 175 5.44 -12.43 -14.69
CA ARG A 175 4.65 -13.61 -14.35
C ARG A 175 5.35 -14.51 -13.33
N PRO A 176 4.60 -15.34 -12.59
CA PRO A 176 5.16 -16.48 -11.86
C PRO A 176 6.01 -17.36 -12.80
N SER A 177 7.16 -17.84 -12.31
CA SER A 177 8.07 -18.71 -13.04
C SER A 177 9.01 -19.48 -12.11
N ALA A 178 9.70 -20.48 -12.63
CA ALA A 178 10.75 -21.20 -11.90
C ALA A 178 11.88 -20.28 -11.41
N LEU A 179 12.03 -19.06 -11.96
CA LEU A 179 13.07 -18.11 -11.53
C LEU A 179 12.65 -17.23 -10.33
N ASN A 180 11.37 -17.15 -9.99
CA ASN A 180 10.85 -16.38 -8.85
C ASN A 180 10.07 -17.25 -7.85
N GLY A 181 10.16 -18.57 -7.98
CA GLY A 181 9.51 -19.54 -7.12
C GLY A 181 7.98 -19.44 -7.19
N CYS A 182 7.43 -19.35 -8.41
CA CYS A 182 5.98 -19.30 -8.66
C CYS A 182 5.23 -18.21 -7.89
N ARG A 183 5.85 -17.03 -7.73
CA ARG A 183 5.25 -15.87 -7.05
C ARG A 183 5.69 -14.56 -7.69
N LEU A 184 4.75 -13.62 -7.86
CA LEU A 184 5.06 -12.23 -8.19
C LEU A 184 5.75 -11.56 -7.01
N PHE A 185 6.73 -10.71 -7.31
CA PHE A 185 7.48 -9.97 -6.30
C PHE A 185 6.55 -9.19 -5.36
N SER A 186 6.81 -9.27 -4.05
CA SER A 186 6.13 -8.48 -3.03
C SER A 186 7.14 -7.69 -2.21
N VAL A 187 6.97 -6.37 -2.22
CA VAL A 187 7.77 -5.44 -1.41
C VAL A 187 7.55 -5.72 0.08
N GLU A 188 6.30 -5.93 0.48
CA GLU A 188 5.91 -6.12 1.88
C GLU A 188 6.48 -7.43 2.44
N LYS A 189 6.47 -8.51 1.65
CA LYS A 189 7.07 -9.78 2.06
C LYS A 189 8.59 -9.73 2.07
N THR A 190 9.20 -9.03 1.11
CA THR A 190 10.65 -8.81 1.11
C THR A 190 11.08 -7.99 2.33
N ALA A 191 10.43 -6.86 2.59
CA ALA A 191 10.66 -6.03 3.77
C ALA A 191 10.48 -6.85 5.05
N GLY A 192 9.37 -7.57 5.18
CA GLY A 192 9.07 -8.41 6.34
C GLY A 192 10.09 -9.53 6.56
N LEU A 193 10.54 -10.20 5.50
CA LEU A 193 11.56 -11.24 5.58
C LEU A 193 12.90 -10.67 6.01
N VAL A 194 13.38 -9.63 5.32
CA VAL A 194 14.71 -9.05 5.59
C VAL A 194 14.76 -8.45 6.99
N SER A 195 13.73 -7.72 7.41
CA SER A 195 13.62 -7.23 8.80
C SER A 195 13.65 -8.36 9.82
N PHE A 196 12.95 -9.47 9.58
CA PHE A 196 12.89 -10.59 10.51
C PHE A 196 14.25 -11.29 10.70
N ILE A 197 14.95 -11.56 9.60
CA ILE A 197 16.24 -12.26 9.64
C ILE A 197 17.41 -11.33 10.04
N ALA A 198 17.28 -10.02 9.85
CA ALA A 198 18.28 -9.00 10.22
C ALA A 198 18.00 -8.32 11.58
N ASP A 199 17.06 -8.83 12.38
CA ASP A 199 16.62 -8.20 13.64
C ASP A 199 17.78 -7.96 14.64
N ALA A 200 18.64 -8.97 14.83
CA ALA A 200 19.83 -8.87 15.68
C ALA A 200 21.03 -8.16 15.01
N GLY A 201 20.90 -7.81 13.72
CA GLY A 201 21.98 -7.36 12.88
C GLY A 201 22.77 -8.50 12.25
N GLU A 202 22.90 -8.46 10.93
CA GLU A 202 23.61 -9.47 10.15
C GLU A 202 24.50 -8.82 9.11
N PHE A 203 25.66 -9.44 8.84
CA PHE A 203 26.49 -9.00 7.71
C PHE A 203 25.71 -9.16 6.41
N LYS A 204 25.69 -8.14 5.56
CA LYS A 204 25.02 -8.15 4.24
C LYS A 204 25.39 -9.38 3.41
N THR A 205 26.64 -9.82 3.51
CA THR A 205 27.14 -11.03 2.84
C THR A 205 26.48 -12.32 3.32
N LYS A 206 26.19 -12.46 4.62
CA LYS A 206 25.43 -13.58 5.21
C LYS A 206 23.94 -13.43 4.94
N LEU A 207 23.40 -12.22 5.09
CA LEU A 207 21.99 -11.89 4.89
C LEU A 207 21.49 -12.32 3.50
N ASN A 208 22.28 -12.06 2.45
CA ASN A 208 21.99 -12.54 1.08
C ASN A 208 21.71 -14.06 1.01
N LYS A 209 22.45 -14.87 1.78
CA LYS A 209 22.30 -16.34 1.78
C LYS A 209 21.10 -16.75 2.62
N LEU A 210 20.86 -16.08 3.75
CA LEU A 210 19.66 -16.30 4.55
C LEU A 210 18.40 -16.06 3.73
N MET A 211 18.37 -15.00 2.90
CA MET A 211 17.27 -14.77 1.95
C MET A 211 17.11 -15.91 0.95
N PHE A 212 18.20 -16.31 0.28
CA PHE A 212 18.21 -17.43 -0.67
C PHE A 212 17.66 -18.72 -0.05
N TYR A 213 18.20 -19.13 1.11
CA TYR A 213 17.76 -20.34 1.79
C TYR A 213 16.31 -20.27 2.25
N THR A 214 15.86 -19.10 2.71
CA THR A 214 14.48 -18.93 3.18
C THR A 214 13.48 -19.05 2.03
N ASP A 215 13.73 -18.37 0.90
CA ASP A 215 12.87 -18.45 -0.27
C ASP A 215 12.86 -19.85 -0.89
N PHE A 216 14.02 -20.47 -1.07
CA PHE A 216 14.12 -21.80 -1.68
C PHE A 216 13.57 -22.90 -0.76
N LEU A 217 13.76 -22.80 0.56
CA LEU A 217 13.18 -23.76 1.51
C LEU A 217 11.65 -23.60 1.58
N SER A 218 11.13 -22.37 1.49
CA SER A 218 9.70 -22.12 1.37
C SER A 218 9.14 -22.72 0.09
N PHE A 219 9.83 -22.52 -1.04
CA PHE A 219 9.45 -23.13 -2.32
C PHE A 219 9.47 -24.66 -2.25
N PHE A 220 10.50 -25.27 -1.65
CA PHE A 220 10.56 -26.72 -1.45
C PHE A 220 9.40 -27.25 -0.60
N LYS A 221 9.02 -26.53 0.46
CA LYS A 221 7.95 -26.95 1.38
C LYS A 221 6.54 -26.70 0.83
N HIS A 222 6.35 -25.60 0.10
CA HIS A 222 5.03 -25.04 -0.22
C HIS A 222 4.75 -24.86 -1.72
N GLY A 223 5.72 -25.14 -2.59
CA GLY A 223 5.63 -24.89 -4.03
C GLY A 223 5.69 -23.41 -4.43
N ARG A 224 5.98 -22.51 -3.48
CA ARG A 224 6.09 -21.06 -3.72
C ARG A 224 7.15 -20.40 -2.84
N SER A 225 7.89 -19.43 -3.37
CA SER A 225 8.81 -18.59 -2.61
C SER A 225 8.04 -17.67 -1.65
N ILE A 226 8.74 -17.01 -0.72
CA ILE A 226 8.13 -15.99 0.16
C ILE A 226 8.06 -14.67 -0.59
N THR A 227 9.15 -14.23 -1.20
CA THR A 227 9.30 -12.85 -1.68
C THR A 227 8.95 -12.65 -3.15
N GLY A 228 9.03 -13.69 -3.98
CA GLY A 228 9.03 -13.56 -5.44
C GLY A 228 10.34 -12.99 -6.01
N LEU A 229 11.42 -12.92 -5.22
CA LEU A 229 12.72 -12.50 -5.69
C LEU A 229 13.37 -13.54 -6.60
N ARG A 230 14.14 -13.04 -7.56
CA ARG A 230 15.07 -13.84 -8.37
C ARG A 230 16.43 -13.84 -7.69
N TYR A 231 17.18 -14.93 -7.87
CA TYR A 231 18.51 -15.09 -7.33
C TYR A 231 19.52 -15.31 -8.45
N ALA A 232 20.74 -14.85 -8.28
CA ALA A 232 21.83 -15.05 -9.21
C ALA A 232 23.05 -15.66 -8.50
N ARG A 233 23.81 -16.47 -9.23
CA ARG A 233 25.08 -17.00 -8.74
C ARG A 233 26.19 -15.96 -8.97
N ILE A 234 26.82 -15.47 -7.91
CA ILE A 234 28.03 -14.63 -8.00
C ILE A 234 29.22 -15.34 -7.33
N PRO A 235 30.47 -14.85 -7.47
CA PRO A 235 31.65 -15.53 -6.90
C PRO A 235 31.57 -15.80 -5.39
N TYR A 236 30.84 -14.95 -4.66
CA TYR A 236 30.71 -15.02 -3.19
C TYR A 236 29.41 -15.71 -2.72
N GLY A 237 28.72 -16.42 -3.59
CA GLY A 237 27.54 -17.23 -3.26
C GLY A 237 26.27 -16.78 -3.99
N PRO A 238 25.14 -17.46 -3.74
CA PRO A 238 23.85 -17.01 -4.23
C PRO A 238 23.47 -15.70 -3.53
N VAL A 239 22.88 -14.79 -4.30
CA VAL A 239 22.38 -13.49 -3.83
C VAL A 239 21.06 -13.18 -4.54
N PRO A 240 20.15 -12.39 -3.94
CA PRO A 240 19.09 -11.75 -4.70
C PRO A 240 19.69 -11.01 -5.90
N ASP A 241 19.09 -11.16 -7.08
CA ASP A 241 19.49 -10.35 -8.22
C ASP A 241 19.28 -8.86 -7.86
N LYS A 242 20.24 -8.01 -8.23
CA LYS A 242 20.27 -6.59 -7.83
C LYS A 242 20.20 -6.34 -6.31
N TYR A 243 20.75 -7.24 -5.48
CA TYR A 243 20.73 -7.11 -4.01
C TYR A 243 21.18 -5.73 -3.48
N GLY A 244 22.15 -5.07 -4.14
CA GLY A 244 22.58 -3.72 -3.76
C GLY A 244 21.43 -2.72 -3.77
N THR A 245 20.72 -2.61 -4.90
CA THR A 245 19.53 -1.75 -5.03
C THR A 245 18.42 -2.18 -4.08
N ILE A 246 18.20 -3.48 -3.89
CA ILE A 246 17.18 -3.99 -2.96
C ILE A 246 17.44 -3.48 -1.54
N PHE A 247 18.66 -3.64 -1.02
CA PHE A 247 18.99 -3.16 0.33
C PHE A 247 18.95 -1.64 0.44
N SER A 248 19.48 -0.91 -0.55
CA SER A 248 19.44 0.56 -0.56
C SER A 248 18.00 1.07 -0.55
N SER A 249 17.11 0.52 -1.39
CA SER A 249 15.71 0.91 -1.40
C SER A 249 15.00 0.59 -0.08
N LEU A 250 15.25 -0.57 0.52
CA LEU A 250 14.69 -0.89 1.84
C LEU A 250 15.20 0.05 2.94
N ALA A 251 16.47 0.49 2.87
CA ALA A 251 17.03 1.47 3.80
C ALA A 251 16.41 2.86 3.61
N GLU A 252 16.26 3.33 2.38
CA GLU A 252 15.58 4.61 2.05
C GLU A 252 14.10 4.60 2.45
N MET A 253 13.45 3.43 2.38
CA MET A 253 12.09 3.22 2.89
C MET A 253 12.02 3.16 4.43
N GLY A 254 13.15 3.26 5.13
CA GLY A 254 13.22 3.19 6.59
C GLY A 254 13.01 1.80 7.18
N VAL A 255 13.05 0.74 6.35
CA VAL A 255 12.88 -0.66 6.79
C VAL A 255 14.16 -1.19 7.44
N LEU A 256 15.32 -0.75 6.94
CA LEU A 256 16.64 -1.23 7.37
C LEU A 256 17.56 -0.08 7.73
N ILE A 257 18.50 -0.36 8.61
CA ILE A 257 19.67 0.47 8.87
C ILE A 257 20.88 -0.31 8.34
N ILE A 258 21.70 0.33 7.52
CA ILE A 258 22.92 -0.25 6.96
C ILE A 258 24.10 0.55 7.49
N GLU A 259 24.97 -0.10 8.25
CA GLU A 259 26.12 0.53 8.89
C GLU A 259 27.42 -0.09 8.38
N PRO A 260 28.44 0.73 8.10
CA PRO A 260 29.77 0.22 7.81
C PRO A 260 30.32 -0.50 9.04
N TRP A 261 31.07 -1.57 8.80
CA TRP A 261 31.79 -2.32 9.81
C TRP A 261 33.23 -2.51 9.37
N GLU A 262 34.17 -2.28 10.27
CA GLU A 262 35.59 -2.45 10.02
C GLU A 262 36.26 -3.15 11.21
N ALA A 263 37.19 -4.06 10.93
CA ALA A 263 38.07 -4.69 11.90
C ALA A 263 39.42 -4.95 11.26
N GLY A 264 40.40 -4.09 11.55
CA GLY A 264 41.71 -4.13 10.90
C GLY A 264 41.57 -3.91 9.39
N GLU A 265 42.09 -4.84 8.59
CA GLU A 265 42.00 -4.80 7.12
C GLU A 265 40.66 -5.33 6.58
N CYS A 266 39.78 -5.86 7.44
CA CYS A 266 38.47 -6.35 7.02
C CYS A 266 37.43 -5.23 7.10
N SER A 267 36.64 -5.06 6.05
CA SER A 267 35.48 -4.17 6.03
C SER A 267 34.23 -4.88 5.52
N GLY A 268 33.06 -4.35 5.84
CA GLY A 268 31.77 -4.86 5.43
C GLY A 268 30.62 -3.95 5.82
N GLU A 269 29.41 -4.45 5.62
CA GLU A 269 28.17 -3.76 5.99
C GLU A 269 27.37 -4.66 6.92
N ILE A 270 26.95 -4.12 8.07
CA ILE A 270 25.97 -4.74 8.96
C ILE A 270 24.60 -4.15 8.62
N VAL A 271 23.64 -5.01 8.38
CA VAL A 271 22.25 -4.64 8.12
C VAL A 271 21.42 -4.99 9.35
N ARG A 272 20.67 -4.03 9.85
CA ARG A 272 19.77 -4.18 11.01
C ARG A 272 18.35 -3.81 10.63
N SER A 273 17.37 -4.47 11.22
CA SER A 273 15.98 -4.03 11.11
C SER A 273 15.80 -2.67 11.79
N SER A 274 15.18 -1.72 11.10
CA SER A 274 14.68 -0.51 11.72
C SER A 274 13.39 -0.86 12.44
N ARG A 275 13.40 -0.85 13.78
CA ARG A 275 12.20 -1.12 14.63
C ARG A 275 11.03 -0.17 14.38
N VAL A 276 11.26 0.88 13.58
CA VAL A 276 10.33 1.96 13.27
C VAL A 276 9.34 1.59 12.14
N ALA A 277 9.63 0.59 11.31
CA ALA A 277 8.81 0.27 10.14
C ALA A 277 7.85 -0.91 10.38
N GLY A 278 6.55 -0.62 10.48
CA GLY A 278 5.49 -1.62 10.40
C GLY A 278 5.30 -2.12 8.97
N LEU A 279 6.11 -3.09 8.52
CA LEU A 279 5.87 -3.86 7.29
C LEU A 279 6.26 -5.33 7.54
N SER A 280 5.37 -6.13 8.12
CA SER A 280 5.52 -7.58 8.12
C SER A 280 4.16 -8.25 7.95
N ILE A 281 3.88 -8.67 6.72
CA ILE A 281 2.69 -9.46 6.35
C ILE A 281 3.02 -10.96 6.21
N LEU A 282 4.15 -11.40 6.76
CA LEU A 282 4.54 -12.81 6.69
C LEU A 282 3.49 -13.65 7.40
N SER A 283 2.98 -14.66 6.70
CA SER A 283 2.11 -15.65 7.34
C SER A 283 2.89 -16.44 8.39
N GLU A 284 2.17 -17.13 9.26
CA GLU A 284 2.78 -17.97 10.29
C GLU A 284 3.70 -19.04 9.67
N GLU A 285 3.29 -19.64 8.55
CA GLU A 285 4.11 -20.62 7.82
C GLU A 285 5.39 -20.00 7.24
N GLU A 286 5.30 -18.78 6.70
CA GLU A 286 6.44 -18.04 6.13
C GLU A 286 7.43 -17.66 7.23
N ARG A 287 6.92 -17.23 8.40
CA ARG A 287 7.73 -16.92 9.59
C ARG A 287 8.42 -18.16 10.14
N GLN A 288 7.74 -19.31 10.14
CA GLN A 288 8.34 -20.59 10.56
C GLN A 288 9.52 -20.99 9.68
N VAL A 289 9.40 -20.87 8.35
CA VAL A 289 10.52 -21.17 7.44
C VAL A 289 11.69 -20.21 7.69
N ALA A 290 11.41 -18.90 7.82
CA ALA A 290 12.44 -17.91 8.13
C ALA A 290 13.14 -18.18 9.47
N THR A 291 12.39 -18.64 10.48
CA THR A 291 12.91 -19.02 11.79
C THR A 291 13.86 -20.21 11.68
N LEU A 292 13.44 -21.28 11.00
CA LEU A 292 14.28 -22.47 10.79
C LEU A 292 15.62 -22.12 10.13
N VAL A 293 15.60 -21.29 9.09
CA VAL A 293 16.82 -20.86 8.38
C VAL A 293 17.70 -19.99 9.27
N ARG A 294 17.11 -18.97 9.92
CA ARG A 294 17.85 -18.08 10.83
C ARG A 294 18.53 -18.87 11.95
N ASP A 295 17.80 -19.77 12.59
CA ASP A 295 18.28 -20.52 13.75
C ASP A 295 19.39 -21.51 13.33
N TYR A 296 19.22 -22.20 12.19
CA TYR A 296 20.25 -23.10 11.64
C TYR A 296 21.58 -22.40 11.36
N PHE A 297 21.55 -21.14 10.91
CA PHE A 297 22.74 -20.35 10.57
C PHE A 297 23.14 -19.31 11.63
N SER A 298 22.49 -19.28 12.80
CA SER A 298 22.68 -18.25 13.83
C SER A 298 24.14 -18.06 14.23
N GLY A 299 24.84 -19.15 14.58
CA GLY A 299 26.26 -19.14 14.98
C GLY A 299 27.27 -19.19 13.83
N TRP A 300 26.85 -18.99 12.57
CA TRP A 300 27.74 -19.11 11.42
C TRP A 300 28.31 -17.76 10.99
N THR A 301 29.61 -17.74 10.71
CA THR A 301 30.30 -16.59 10.11
C THR A 301 29.97 -16.46 8.63
N SER A 302 30.19 -15.27 8.06
CA SER A 302 30.06 -15.02 6.61
C SER A 302 30.91 -15.98 5.77
N THR A 303 32.10 -16.36 6.25
CA THR A 303 32.96 -17.34 5.58
C THR A 303 32.36 -18.74 5.61
N LYS A 304 31.87 -19.20 6.77
CA LYS A 304 31.30 -20.54 6.92
C LYS A 304 30.06 -20.74 6.05
N ILE A 305 29.14 -19.77 6.03
CA ILE A 305 27.94 -19.84 5.17
C ILE A 305 28.28 -19.70 3.68
N LYS A 306 29.29 -18.91 3.32
CA LYS A 306 29.81 -18.82 1.95
C LYS A 306 30.30 -20.20 1.50
N ASP A 307 31.21 -20.82 2.24
CA ASP A 307 31.80 -22.12 1.91
C ASP A 307 30.74 -23.23 1.82
N PHE A 308 29.72 -23.18 2.69
CA PHE A 308 28.57 -24.08 2.61
C PHE A 308 27.73 -23.85 1.34
N SER A 309 27.40 -22.58 1.04
CA SER A 309 26.64 -22.25 -0.18
C SER A 309 27.37 -22.60 -1.48
N HIS A 310 28.70 -22.68 -1.47
CA HIS A 310 29.50 -23.10 -2.63
C HIS A 310 29.41 -24.60 -2.91
N LYS A 311 28.90 -25.39 -1.96
CA LYS A 311 28.64 -26.83 -2.12
C LYS A 311 27.21 -27.11 -2.59
N GLU A 312 26.36 -26.09 -2.69
CA GLU A 312 25.01 -26.26 -3.21
C GLU A 312 25.05 -26.53 -4.73
N LYS A 313 24.19 -27.43 -5.20
CA LYS A 313 24.13 -27.82 -6.61
C LYS A 313 23.92 -26.60 -7.53
N ALA A 314 23.06 -25.67 -7.09
CA ALA A 314 22.85 -24.39 -7.76
C ALA A 314 24.14 -23.57 -7.96
N TRP A 315 25.06 -23.58 -6.99
CA TRP A 315 26.31 -22.85 -7.15
C TRP A 315 27.22 -23.55 -8.17
N ILE A 316 27.30 -24.87 -8.08
CA ILE A 316 28.21 -25.71 -8.88
C ILE A 316 27.84 -25.66 -10.37
N GLU A 317 26.56 -25.76 -10.68
CA GLU A 317 26.08 -25.92 -12.06
C GLU A 317 25.75 -24.60 -12.77
N VAL A 318 25.36 -23.55 -12.03
CA VAL A 318 24.93 -22.28 -12.63
C VAL A 318 26.14 -21.38 -12.95
N PRO A 319 26.27 -20.87 -14.19
CA PRO A 319 27.33 -19.93 -14.55
C PRO A 319 27.29 -18.65 -13.71
N THR A 320 28.44 -18.05 -13.41
CA THR A 320 28.47 -16.81 -12.63
C THR A 320 27.82 -15.66 -13.40
N GLY A 321 27.00 -14.89 -12.70
CA GLY A 321 26.13 -13.84 -13.24
C GLY A 321 24.77 -14.36 -13.73
N SER A 322 24.55 -15.68 -13.80
CA SER A 322 23.30 -16.24 -14.30
C SER A 322 22.24 -16.42 -13.21
N PRO A 323 20.94 -16.34 -13.57
CA PRO A 323 19.85 -16.59 -12.63
C PRO A 323 19.81 -18.06 -12.19
N ILE A 324 19.43 -18.28 -10.94
CA ILE A 324 19.28 -19.60 -10.32
C ILE A 324 17.79 -19.99 -10.36
N SER A 325 17.46 -21.14 -10.95
CA SER A 325 16.11 -21.70 -10.89
C SER A 325 15.77 -22.20 -9.48
N TYR A 326 14.53 -22.00 -9.04
CA TYR A 326 14.00 -22.60 -7.82
C TYR A 326 13.88 -24.13 -7.90
N ASP A 327 14.04 -24.75 -9.07
CA ASP A 327 14.13 -26.21 -9.20
C ASP A 327 15.29 -26.80 -8.38
N TYR A 328 16.35 -26.01 -8.14
CA TYR A 328 17.45 -26.41 -7.26
C TYR A 328 17.03 -26.54 -5.79
N ALA A 329 15.84 -26.07 -5.40
CA ALA A 329 15.30 -26.24 -4.05
C ALA A 329 15.20 -27.72 -3.64
N ALA A 330 14.94 -28.62 -4.60
CA ALA A 330 14.92 -30.07 -4.41
C ALA A 330 16.26 -30.65 -3.91
N HIS A 331 17.35 -29.92 -4.18
CA HIS A 331 18.71 -30.34 -3.91
C HIS A 331 19.35 -29.62 -2.72
N LEU A 332 18.65 -28.67 -2.08
CA LEU A 332 19.17 -27.94 -0.93
C LEU A 332 19.70 -28.89 0.14
N GLN A 333 20.88 -28.59 0.69
CA GLN A 333 21.45 -29.38 1.78
C GLN A 333 20.63 -29.24 3.08
N ILE A 334 19.93 -28.11 3.25
CA ILE A 334 19.08 -27.84 4.42
C ILE A 334 17.62 -28.31 4.27
N ARG A 335 17.28 -29.01 3.19
CA ARG A 335 15.88 -29.45 2.94
C ARG A 335 15.30 -30.34 4.04
N GLY A 336 16.16 -31.00 4.83
CA GLY A 336 15.76 -31.81 5.99
C GLY A 336 15.23 -31.01 7.18
N LEU A 337 15.35 -29.66 7.18
CA LEU A 337 14.78 -28.81 8.22
C LEU A 337 13.25 -28.74 8.19
N VAL A 338 12.65 -29.13 7.07
CA VAL A 338 11.19 -29.18 6.90
C VAL A 338 10.77 -30.62 6.64
N PRO A 339 9.61 -31.05 7.15
CA PRO A 339 9.08 -32.35 6.78
C PRO A 339 8.92 -32.40 5.26
N ARG A 340 9.19 -33.58 4.68
CA ARG A 340 9.05 -33.80 3.25
C ARG A 340 7.62 -33.41 2.87
N ALA A 341 7.47 -32.39 2.01
CA ALA A 341 6.19 -32.13 1.37
C ALA A 341 5.75 -33.43 0.67
N SER A 342 4.45 -33.70 0.60
CA SER A 342 3.90 -34.73 -0.29
C SER A 342 4.27 -34.34 -1.72
N TYR A 343 5.44 -34.78 -2.16
CA TYR A 343 6.10 -34.36 -3.38
C TYR A 343 5.21 -34.77 -4.54
N ARG A 344 4.53 -33.82 -5.17
CA ARG A 344 4.10 -33.98 -6.56
C ARG A 344 5.24 -33.41 -7.37
N GLU A 345 6.01 -34.28 -8.02
CA GLU A 345 6.88 -33.87 -9.12
C GLU A 345 6.04 -32.99 -10.04
N HIS A 346 6.49 -31.79 -10.40
CA HIS A 346 6.16 -31.21 -11.70
C HIS A 346 6.87 -29.87 -11.95
N SER A 347 7.59 -29.89 -13.07
CA SER A 347 7.91 -28.77 -13.96
C SER A 347 6.67 -28.13 -14.64
N GLU A 348 5.48 -28.22 -14.04
CA GLU A 348 4.20 -27.72 -14.58
C GLU A 348 3.48 -26.71 -13.66
N PHE A 349 4.06 -26.36 -12.50
CA PHE A 349 3.37 -25.54 -11.47
C PHE A 349 3.59 -24.03 -11.57
N CYS A 350 4.21 -23.59 -12.66
CA CYS A 350 4.46 -22.19 -13.02
C CYS A 350 4.12 -22.04 -14.52
#